data_AF-A0A1J9P5N9-F1
#
_entry.id   AF-A0A1J9P5N9-F1
#
_cell.length_a   1.000
_cell.length_b   1.000
_cell.length_c   1.000
_cell.angle_alpha   90.00
_cell.angle_beta   90.00
_cell.angle_gamma   90.00
#
_symmetry.space_group_name_H-M   'P 1'
#
loop_
_entity.id
_entity.type
_entity.pdbx_description
1 polymer ?
#
loop_
_entity_poly.entity_id
_entity_poly.type
_entity_poly.pdbx_seq_one_letter_code
_entity_poly.pdbx_strand_id
1 'polypeptide(L)'
;MEVTLAKVVPRLIWILVQDGRTVKPCLIQGDLWKTNIGTNIKTGNLYIFDAAAYYAHSEMEIRIWRVDHHKMKGDIYRQEYVKRTSRRVSLWNNGTIG
;
A
#
# COMPACT_ATOMS: atom_id res chain seq x y z
N MET A 1 -21.89 13.31 -3.21
CA MET A 1 -20.60 13.00 -2.54
C MET A 1 -20.41 13.72 -1.20
N GLU A 2 -21.04 14.89 -0.98
CA GLU A 2 -20.86 15.69 0.25
C GLU A 2 -21.15 14.91 1.54
N VAL A 3 -22.27 14.18 1.60
CA VAL A 3 -22.62 13.34 2.77
C VAL A 3 -21.57 12.25 3.01
N THR A 4 -21.05 11.63 1.95
CA THR A 4 -20.02 10.59 2.05
C THR A 4 -18.73 11.15 2.65
N LEU A 5 -18.26 12.28 2.15
CA LEU A 5 -17.04 12.94 2.64
C LEU A 5 -17.21 13.46 4.07
N ALA A 6 -18.37 14.04 4.39
CA ALA A 6 -18.61 14.66 5.69
C ALA A 6 -19.00 13.68 6.80
N LYS A 7 -19.62 12.53 6.47
CA LYS A 7 -20.20 11.62 7.47
C LYS A 7 -19.61 10.21 7.41
N VAL A 8 -19.36 9.66 6.23
CA VAL A 8 -18.93 8.25 6.09
C VAL A 8 -17.42 8.11 6.21
N VAL A 9 -16.65 8.90 5.45
CA VAL A 9 -15.19 8.83 5.47
C VAL A 9 -14.61 9.03 6.88
N PRO A 10 -15.04 10.03 7.67
CA PRO A 10 -14.51 10.21 9.03
C PRO A 10 -14.78 9.02 9.93
N ARG A 11 -15.96 8.37 9.84
CA ARG A 11 -16.30 7.19 10.65
C ARG A 11 -15.45 5.97 10.31
N LEU A 12 -15.14 5.77 9.02
CA LEU A 12 -14.29 4.67 8.59
C LEU A 12 -12.83 4.88 9.01
N ILE A 13 -12.31 6.10 8.86
CA ILE A 13 -10.95 6.45 9.28
C ILE A 13 -10.82 6.43 10.81
N TRP A 14 -11.85 6.86 11.54
CA TRP A 14 -11.87 6.90 13.01
C TRP A 14 -11.49 5.56 13.64
N ILE A 15 -12.01 4.44 13.10
CA ILE A 15 -11.71 3.08 13.59
C ILE A 15 -10.21 2.75 13.47
N LEU A 16 -9.55 3.28 12.44
CA LEU A 16 -8.13 3.04 12.19
C LEU A 16 -7.20 3.89 13.08
N VAL A 17 -7.72 4.98 13.66
CA VAL A 17 -6.97 5.88 14.56
C VAL A 17 -7.34 5.69 16.05
N GLN A 18 -8.16 4.69 16.38
CA GLN A 18 -8.44 4.36 17.78
C GLN A 18 -7.19 3.88 18.51
N ASP A 19 -7.20 4.00 19.84
CA ASP A 19 -6.15 3.48 20.73
C ASP A 19 -4.77 4.12 20.48
N GLY A 20 -4.74 5.38 20.04
CA GLY A 20 -3.51 6.12 19.76
C GLY A 20 -2.82 5.74 18.44
N ARG A 21 -3.47 4.92 17.60
CA ARG A 21 -2.95 4.61 16.26
C ARG A 21 -3.04 5.82 15.34
N THR A 22 -2.09 5.91 14.41
CA THR A 22 -2.06 6.97 13.40
C THR A 22 -2.11 6.36 12.02
N VAL A 23 -2.98 6.89 11.16
CA VAL A 23 -3.02 6.55 9.74
C VAL A 23 -2.15 7.54 8.98
N LYS A 24 -1.08 7.04 8.34
CA LYS A 24 -0.20 7.84 7.49
C LYS A 24 -0.60 7.68 6.03
N PRO A 25 -0.95 8.77 5.32
CA PRO A 25 -1.08 8.73 3.87
C PRO A 25 0.28 8.42 3.22
N CYS A 26 0.28 7.46 2.30
CA CYS A 26 1.43 7.05 1.52
C CYS A 26 1.05 7.10 0.04
N LEU A 27 1.97 7.52 -0.82
CA LEU A 27 1.81 7.34 -2.26
C LEU A 27 1.87 5.84 -2.56
N ILE A 28 0.83 5.33 -3.23
CA ILE A 28 0.73 3.94 -3.67
C ILE A 28 0.58 3.89 -5.20
N GLN A 29 0.92 2.78 -5.86
CA GLN A 29 0.77 2.65 -7.31
C GLN A 29 -0.70 2.38 -7.70
N GLY A 30 -1.49 1.74 -6.84
CA GLY A 30 -2.95 1.65 -6.94
C GLY A 30 -3.51 0.53 -7.83
N ASP A 31 -2.68 -0.07 -8.67
CA ASP A 31 -2.97 -1.21 -9.55
C ASP A 31 -1.77 -2.18 -9.60
N LEU A 32 -1.23 -2.53 -8.43
CA LEU A 32 0.05 -3.25 -8.33
C LEU A 32 -0.19 -4.75 -8.35
N TRP A 33 -0.09 -5.36 -9.52
CA TRP A 33 -0.25 -6.82 -9.66
C TRP A 33 0.58 -7.39 -10.80
N LYS A 34 0.54 -8.72 -10.95
CA LYS A 34 1.47 -9.50 -11.78
C LYS A 34 1.64 -8.98 -13.21
N THR A 35 0.57 -8.55 -13.87
CA THR A 35 0.64 -8.09 -15.27
C THR A 35 1.22 -6.68 -15.41
N ASN A 36 1.17 -5.88 -14.34
CA ASN A 36 1.74 -4.53 -14.28
C ASN A 36 3.17 -4.53 -13.73
N ILE A 37 3.78 -5.71 -13.57
CA ILE A 37 5.16 -5.87 -13.11
C ILE A 37 5.92 -6.65 -14.19
N GLY A 38 6.96 -6.04 -14.74
CA GLY A 38 7.88 -6.67 -15.68
C GLY A 38 9.27 -6.80 -15.07
N THR A 39 9.99 -7.86 -15.43
CA THR A 39 11.41 -8.02 -15.11
C THR A 39 12.21 -7.90 -16.40
N ASN A 40 13.17 -6.99 -16.44
CA ASN A 40 14.09 -6.90 -17.56
C ASN A 40 15.01 -8.12 -17.57
N ILE A 41 14.99 -8.87 -18.67
CA ILE A 41 15.72 -10.15 -18.79
C ILE A 41 17.23 -9.97 -18.72
N LYS A 42 17.77 -8.85 -19.21
CA LYS A 42 19.22 -8.60 -19.23
C LYS A 42 19.76 -8.14 -17.89
N THR A 43 19.01 -7.31 -17.17
CA THR A 43 19.49 -6.67 -15.94
C THR A 43 18.92 -7.28 -14.67
N GLY A 44 17.82 -8.04 -14.76
CA GLY A 44 17.06 -8.51 -13.61
C GLY A 44 16.25 -7.41 -12.91
N ASN A 45 16.27 -6.17 -13.40
CA ASN A 45 15.55 -5.05 -12.78
C ASN A 45 14.03 -5.20 -12.94
N LEU A 46 13.31 -4.81 -11.88
CA LEU A 46 11.85 -4.74 -11.90
C LEU A 46 11.38 -3.39 -12.45
N TYR A 47 10.35 -3.44 -13.27
CA TYR A 47 9.63 -2.30 -13.82
C TYR A 47 8.15 -2.43 -13.47
N ILE A 48 7.53 -1.31 -13.11
CA ILE A 48 6.12 -1.23 -12.74
C ILE A 48 5.43 -0.32 -13.75
N PHE A 49 4.28 -0.76 -14.25
CA PHE A 49 3.52 -0.10 -15.32
C PHE A 49 2.13 0.31 -14.83
N ASP A 50 1.39 1.04 -15.67
CA ASP A 50 -0.03 1.37 -15.51
C ASP A 50 -0.40 1.88 -14.11
N ALA A 51 0.35 2.89 -13.65
CA ALA A 51 0.13 3.49 -12.35
C ALA A 51 -1.23 4.19 -12.27
N ALA A 52 -2.08 3.72 -11.37
CA ALA A 52 -3.28 4.40 -10.90
C ALA A 52 -3.00 5.06 -9.55
N ALA A 53 -1.97 5.92 -9.50
CA ALA A 53 -1.38 6.36 -8.23
C ALA A 53 -2.26 7.36 -7.47
N TYR A 54 -2.36 7.18 -6.15
CA TYR A 54 -3.01 8.12 -5.22
C TYR A 54 -2.44 7.97 -3.81
N TYR A 55 -2.79 8.89 -2.91
CA TYR A 55 -2.43 8.79 -1.50
C TYR A 55 -3.45 7.93 -0.74
N ALA A 56 -2.96 6.91 -0.04
CA ALA A 56 -3.77 5.99 0.75
C ALA A 56 -2.98 5.38 1.91
N HIS A 57 -3.67 4.59 2.75
CA HIS A 57 -2.97 3.69 3.67
C HIS A 57 -2.14 2.67 2.86
N SER A 58 -0.91 2.38 3.28
CA SER A 58 0.00 1.49 2.53
C SER A 58 -0.61 0.12 2.24
N GLU A 59 -1.36 -0.46 3.18
CA GLU A 59 -2.05 -1.74 2.99
C GLU A 59 -3.05 -1.77 1.82
N MET A 60 -3.51 -0.59 1.37
CA MET A 60 -4.39 -0.49 0.19
C MET A 60 -3.70 -0.99 -1.07
N GLU A 61 -2.38 -0.80 -1.21
CA GLU A 61 -1.59 -1.23 -2.37
C GLU A 61 -1.70 -2.74 -2.62
N ILE A 62 -1.65 -3.53 -1.54
CA ILE A 62 -1.64 -4.99 -1.61
C ILE A 62 -3.04 -5.61 -1.58
N ARG A 63 -4.09 -4.78 -1.46
CA ARG A 63 -5.49 -5.24 -1.41
C ARG A 63 -5.86 -6.04 -2.65
N ILE A 64 -5.36 -5.63 -3.82
CA ILE A 64 -5.64 -6.27 -5.11
C ILE A 64 -5.14 -7.72 -5.17
N TRP A 65 -4.10 -8.07 -4.39
CA TRP A 65 -3.57 -9.44 -4.33
C TRP A 65 -4.53 -10.46 -3.71
N ARG A 66 -5.55 -10.00 -2.97
CA ARG A 66 -6.58 -10.86 -2.38
C ARG A 66 -7.65 -11.30 -3.37
N VAL A 67 -7.71 -10.70 -4.55
CA VAL A 67 -8.73 -10.98 -5.56
C VAL A 67 -8.41 -12.30 -6.26
N ASP A 68 -9.42 -13.15 -6.46
CA ASP A 68 -9.17 -14.56 -6.78
C ASP A 68 -8.49 -14.85 -8.11
N HIS A 69 -8.74 -14.03 -9.13
CA HIS A 69 -8.13 -14.15 -10.45
C HIS A 69 -6.70 -13.60 -10.51
N HIS A 70 -6.21 -12.97 -9.44
CA HIS A 70 -4.83 -12.51 -9.34
C HIS A 70 -3.92 -13.62 -8.81
N LYS A 71 -2.73 -13.74 -9.41
CA LYS A 71 -1.80 -14.85 -9.14
C LYS A 71 -0.72 -14.53 -8.09
N MET A 72 -0.70 -13.33 -7.51
CA MET A 72 0.25 -12.91 -6.45
C MET A 72 -0.22 -13.35 -5.06
N LYS A 73 -0.57 -14.63 -4.89
CA LYS A 73 -1.14 -15.14 -3.62
C LYS A 73 -0.10 -15.62 -2.60
N GLY A 74 1.14 -15.85 -3.03
CA GLY A 74 2.21 -16.36 -2.16
C GLY A 74 2.46 -15.48 -0.94
N ASP A 75 2.53 -16.08 0.25
CA ASP A 75 2.71 -15.34 1.51
C ASP A 75 3.99 -14.50 1.53
N ILE A 76 5.03 -14.94 0.81
CA ILE A 76 6.32 -14.24 0.71
C ILE A 76 6.17 -12.79 0.24
N TYR A 77 5.26 -12.50 -0.70
CA TYR A 77 5.04 -11.14 -1.19
C TYR A 77 4.50 -10.23 -0.08
N ARG A 78 3.50 -10.72 0.68
CA ARG A 78 2.89 -9.99 1.79
C ARG A 78 3.88 -9.80 2.95
N GLN A 79 4.63 -10.84 3.30
CA GLN A 79 5.64 -10.79 4.35
C GLN A 79 6.75 -9.79 4.02
N GLU A 80 7.31 -9.83 2.81
CA GLU A 80 8.38 -8.92 2.40
C GLU A 80 7.90 -7.47 2.22
N TYR A 81 6.62 -7.26 1.87
CA TYR A 81 5.99 -5.93 1.85
C TYR A 81 5.90 -5.36 3.27
N VAL A 82 5.28 -6.10 4.21
CA VAL A 82 5.11 -5.68 5.62
C VAL A 82 6.48 -5.40 6.27
N LYS A 83 7.47 -6.25 6.03
CA LYS A 83 8.84 -6.05 6.55
C LYS A 83 9.45 -4.72 6.11
N ARG A 84 9.22 -4.29 4.87
CA ARG A 84 9.75 -3.03 4.31
C ARG A 84 8.95 -1.80 4.74
N THR A 85 7.63 -1.93 4.85
CA THR A 85 6.77 -0.83 5.28
C THR A 85 6.89 -0.57 6.79
N SER A 86 6.90 -1.62 7.63
CA SER A 86 7.10 -1.49 9.08
C SER A 86 8.46 -0.89 9.44
N ARG A 87 9.53 -1.28 8.72
CA ARG A 87 10.86 -0.66 8.88
C ARG A 87 10.87 0.82 8.51
N ARG A 88 10.15 1.22 7.45
CA ARG A 88 10.01 2.65 7.14
C ARG A 88 9.27 3.37 8.25
N VAL A 89 8.16 2.83 8.74
CA VAL A 89 7.40 3.46 9.85
C VAL A 89 8.29 3.67 11.08
N SER A 90 9.12 2.70 11.46
CA SER A 90 10.06 2.87 12.58
C SER A 90 11.14 3.92 12.32
N LEU A 91 11.72 3.98 11.11
CA LEU A 91 12.74 4.98 10.76
C LEU A 91 12.17 6.41 10.71
N TRP A 92 10.92 6.56 10.26
CA TRP A 92 10.22 7.84 10.28
C TRP A 92 9.90 8.30 11.71
N ASN A 93 9.42 7.41 12.57
CA ASN A 93 9.15 7.74 13.97
C ASN A 93 10.42 8.13 14.73
N ASN A 94 11.58 7.66 14.28
CA ASN A 94 12.89 7.97 14.85
C ASN A 94 13.59 9.14 14.14
N GLY A 95 12.89 9.91 13.30
CA GLY A 95 13.41 11.12 12.65
C GLY A 95 14.57 10.90 11.67
N THR A 96 14.80 9.66 11.21
CA THR A 96 16.00 9.27 10.44
C THR A 96 15.85 9.50 8.93
N ILE A 97 14.75 10.11 8.52
CA ILE A 97 14.46 10.48 7.14
C ILE A 97 13.82 11.86 7.21
N GLY A 98 14.64 12.87 6.92
CA GLY A 98 14.32 14.29 6.81
C GLY A 98 15.21 14.87 5.72
#